data_AF-K1SL62-F1
#
_entry.id   AF-K1SL62-F1
#
_cell.length_a   1.000
_cell.length_b   1.000
_cell.length_c   1.000
_cell.angle_alpha   90.00
_cell.angle_beta   90.00
_cell.angle_gamma   90.00
#
_symmetry.space_group_name_H-M   'P 1'
#
loop_
_entity.id
_entity.type
_entity.pdbx_description
1 polymer ?
#
loop_
_entity_poly.entity_id
_entity_poly.type
_entity_poly.pdbx_seq_one_letter_code
_entity_poly.pdbx_strand_id
1 'polypeptide(L)'
;MSAYDFLRAVKDEIPGGYNFWVYTPVDYFYSQEQTPVIIFLHGASLCGKNLNKVRRYGPLDAIVKGRDIDALTIVPQNPGGAWNPKKIMDMLDWVKKNYHAI
;
A
#
# COMPACT_ATOMS: atom_id res chain seq x y z
N MET A 1 2.44 11.17 -17.36
CA MET A 1 2.67 10.67 -15.99
C MET A 1 2.76 9.16 -16.08
N SER A 2 3.73 8.55 -15.40
CA SER A 2 3.78 7.08 -15.27
C SER A 2 3.04 6.65 -14.01
N ALA A 3 2.55 5.41 -13.96
CA ALA A 3 1.94 4.84 -12.77
C ALA A 3 2.85 4.91 -11.51
N TYR A 4 4.18 5.01 -11.69
CA TYR A 4 5.12 5.17 -10.59
C TYR A 4 5.03 6.51 -9.89
N ASP A 5 4.54 7.56 -10.57
CA ASP A 5 4.41 8.90 -10.01
C ASP A 5 3.38 8.93 -8.85
N PHE A 6 2.51 7.92 -8.80
CA PHE A 6 1.45 7.75 -7.82
C PHE A 6 1.75 6.69 -6.75
N LEU A 7 2.98 6.15 -6.74
CA LEU A 7 3.42 5.15 -5.76
C LEU A 7 4.38 5.76 -4.75
N ARG A 8 4.00 5.73 -3.47
CA ARG A 8 4.83 6.18 -2.35
C ARG A 8 5.24 5.00 -1.48
N ALA A 9 6.54 4.85 -1.25
CA ALA A 9 7.05 3.94 -0.23
C ALA A 9 6.97 4.60 1.15
N VAL A 10 6.48 3.85 2.14
CA VAL A 10 6.40 4.25 3.54
C VAL A 10 7.27 3.28 4.33
N LYS A 11 8.33 3.81 4.95
CA LYS A 11 9.36 3.02 5.64
C LYS A 11 9.61 3.60 7.01
N ASP A 12 9.58 2.74 8.02
CA ASP A 12 9.95 3.02 9.41
C ASP A 12 9.15 4.16 10.06
N GLU A 13 7.99 4.50 9.48
CA GLU A 13 7.06 5.53 9.98
C GLU A 13 6.19 5.04 11.15
N ILE A 14 6.03 3.72 11.29
CA ILE A 14 5.27 3.08 12.37
C ILE A 14 6.27 2.26 13.19
N PRO A 15 6.59 2.65 14.44
CA PRO A 15 7.52 1.92 15.29
C PRO A 15 7.11 0.45 15.45
N GLY A 16 7.97 -0.47 14.97
CA GLY A 16 7.69 -1.91 14.98
C GLY A 16 6.59 -2.37 14.00
N GLY A 17 6.08 -1.48 13.15
CA GLY A 17 5.06 -1.74 12.14
C GLY A 17 5.61 -2.42 10.88
N TYR A 18 4.75 -2.53 9.87
CA TYR A 18 5.17 -2.97 8.53
C TYR A 18 5.63 -1.78 7.70
N ASN A 19 6.61 -2.00 6.83
CA ASN A 19 6.92 -1.11 5.72
C ASN A 19 5.98 -1.44 4.56
N PHE A 20 5.49 -0.44 3.84
CA PHE A 20 4.45 -0.63 2.83
C PHE A 20 4.56 0.35 1.67
N TRP A 21 3.87 0.04 0.58
CA TRP A 21 3.58 0.98 -0.50
C TRP A 21 2.16 1.51 -0.38
N VAL A 22 1.97 2.76 -0.76
CA VAL A 22 0.66 3.38 -1.00
C VAL A 22 0.59 3.77 -2.47
N TYR A 23 -0.47 3.32 -3.14
CA TYR A 23 -0.90 3.84 -4.43
C TYR A 23 -2.02 4.84 -4.21
N THR A 24 -1.94 5.96 -4.94
CA THR A 24 -2.92 7.02 -4.92
C THR A 24 -3.58 7.13 -6.30
N PRO A 25 -4.89 6.87 -6.44
CA PRO A 25 -5.59 7.06 -7.71
C PRO A 25 -5.40 8.47 -8.26
N VAL A 26 -5.34 8.59 -9.58
CA VAL A 26 -5.13 9.88 -10.27
C VAL A 26 -6.18 10.89 -9.83
N ASP A 27 -7.44 10.49 -9.79
CA ASP A 27 -8.54 11.40 -9.43
C ASP A 27 -8.44 11.84 -7.97
N TYR A 28 -8.09 10.94 -7.04
CA TYR A 28 -7.81 11.31 -5.65
C TYR A 28 -6.70 12.34 -5.53
N PHE A 29 -5.63 12.18 -6.32
CA PHE A 29 -4.48 13.08 -6.29
C PHE A 29 -4.89 14.54 -6.57
N TYR A 30 -5.94 14.75 -7.37
CA TYR A 30 -6.47 16.07 -7.70
C TYR A 30 -7.66 16.50 -6.83
N SER A 31 -8.59 15.59 -6.52
CA SER A 31 -9.85 15.93 -5.87
C SER A 31 -9.75 15.95 -4.34
N GLN A 32 -8.85 15.16 -3.75
CA GLN A 32 -8.79 14.87 -2.31
C GLN A 32 -10.14 14.40 -1.72
N GLU A 33 -11.03 13.87 -2.56
CA GLU A 33 -12.31 13.33 -2.12
C GLU A 33 -12.14 12.06 -1.30
N GLN A 34 -13.12 11.78 -0.43
CA GLN A 34 -13.13 10.62 0.43
C GLN A 34 -13.08 9.33 -0.41
N THR A 35 -11.95 8.63 -0.37
CA THR A 35 -11.64 7.51 -1.27
C THR A 35 -11.52 6.20 -0.51
N PRO A 36 -12.08 5.08 -1.02
CA PRO A 36 -11.97 3.78 -0.38
C PRO A 36 -10.52 3.31 -0.24
N VAL A 37 -10.27 2.48 0.78
CA VAL A 37 -8.95 1.89 1.04
C VAL A 37 -8.99 0.40 0.77
N ILE A 38 -8.03 -0.10 -0.01
CA ILE A 38 -7.76 -1.53 -0.19
C ILE A 38 -6.43 -1.85 0.47
N ILE A 39 -6.43 -2.82 1.38
CA ILE A 39 -5.21 -3.41 1.93
C ILE A 39 -5.01 -4.78 1.28
N PHE A 40 -3.95 -4.92 0.48
CA PHE A 40 -3.63 -6.18 -0.18
C PHE A 40 -2.53 -6.94 0.58
N LEU A 41 -2.93 -8.05 1.20
CA LEU A 41 -2.04 -8.93 1.95
C LEU A 41 -1.52 -10.06 1.06
N HIS A 42 -0.22 -10.05 0.77
CA HIS A 42 0.40 -11.08 -0.07
C HIS A 42 0.59 -12.43 0.66
N GLY A 43 0.75 -13.50 -0.14
CA GLY A 43 1.15 -14.83 0.34
C GLY A 43 2.65 -14.98 0.64
N ALA A 44 3.05 -16.15 1.15
CA ALA A 44 4.40 -16.40 1.70
C ALA A 44 5.57 -16.18 0.73
N SER A 45 5.35 -16.35 -0.58
CA SER A 45 6.38 -16.23 -1.61
C SER A 45 6.96 -14.81 -1.77
N LEU A 46 6.26 -13.78 -1.30
CA LEU A 46 6.78 -12.40 -1.26
C LEU A 46 7.36 -12.00 0.09
N CYS A 47 7.33 -12.86 1.11
CA CYS A 47 7.90 -12.54 2.41
C CYS A 47 9.40 -12.18 2.34
N GLY A 48 9.85 -11.39 3.32
CA GLY A 48 11.23 -10.94 3.47
C GLY A 48 11.32 -9.47 3.87
N LYS A 49 12.54 -8.92 3.91
CA LYS A 49 12.78 -7.53 4.38
C LYS A 49 12.90 -6.50 3.25
N ASN A 50 12.95 -6.95 1.99
CA ASN A 50 13.04 -6.06 0.83
C ASN A 50 11.64 -5.60 0.41
N LEU A 51 11.30 -4.35 0.71
CA LEU A 51 10.01 -3.75 0.35
C LEU A 51 9.72 -3.79 -1.17
N ASN A 52 10.73 -3.83 -2.04
CA ASN A 52 10.50 -3.92 -3.48
C ASN A 52 9.97 -5.30 -3.93
N LYS A 53 10.02 -6.34 -3.08
CA LYS A 53 9.44 -7.65 -3.42
C LYS A 53 7.94 -7.57 -3.68
N VAL A 54 7.19 -6.73 -2.95
CA VAL A 54 5.73 -6.62 -3.16
C VAL A 54 5.33 -6.07 -4.52
N ARG A 55 6.28 -5.52 -5.28
CA ARG A 55 6.05 -5.01 -6.65
C ARG A 55 6.18 -6.09 -7.72
N ARG A 56 6.58 -7.32 -7.37
CA ARG A 56 6.80 -8.41 -8.34
C ARG A 56 5.51 -8.90 -8.99
N TYR A 57 4.42 -8.92 -8.24
CA TYR A 57 3.07 -9.27 -8.71
C TYR A 57 2.03 -8.76 -7.71
N GLY A 58 0.75 -8.78 -8.11
CA GLY A 58 -0.35 -8.25 -7.31
C GLY A 58 -0.79 -6.87 -7.80
N PRO A 59 -1.45 -6.05 -6.96
CA PRO A 59 -2.08 -4.82 -7.42
C PRO A 59 -1.07 -3.79 -7.94
N LEU A 60 0.11 -3.63 -7.31
CA LEU A 60 1.11 -2.67 -7.80
C LEU A 60 1.63 -3.03 -9.20
N ASP A 61 1.84 -4.31 -9.47
CA ASP A 61 2.25 -4.79 -10.79
C ASP A 61 1.13 -4.57 -11.82
N ALA A 62 -0.12 -4.83 -11.44
CA ALA A 62 -1.27 -4.59 -12.31
C ALA A 62 -1.46 -3.10 -12.63
N ILE A 63 -1.32 -2.22 -11.64
CA ILE A 63 -1.39 -0.75 -11.81
C ILE A 63 -0.31 -0.26 -12.76
N VAL A 64 0.94 -0.71 -12.57
CA VAL A 64 2.06 -0.38 -13.46
C VAL A 64 1.79 -0.83 -14.91
N LYS A 65 1.05 -1.94 -15.08
CA LYS A 65 0.62 -2.46 -16.38
C LYS A 65 -0.65 -1.80 -16.93
N GLY A 66 -1.14 -0.74 -16.31
CA GLY A 66 -2.29 0.05 -16.79
C GLY A 66 -3.65 -0.41 -16.27
N ARG A 67 -3.72 -1.19 -15.18
CA ARG A 67 -4.99 -1.45 -14.51
C ARG A 67 -5.36 -0.29 -13.59
N ASP A 68 -6.52 0.29 -13.83
CA ASP A 68 -7.09 1.28 -12.93
C ASP A 68 -7.71 0.60 -11.70
N ILE A 69 -7.37 1.13 -10.53
CA ILE A 69 -7.96 0.76 -9.25
C ILE A 69 -8.38 2.06 -8.57
N ASP A 70 -9.68 2.29 -8.46
CA ASP A 70 -10.23 3.51 -7.87
C ASP A 70 -10.31 3.40 -6.34
N ALA A 71 -9.16 3.20 -5.72
CA ALA A 71 -9.00 3.10 -4.27
C ALA A 71 -7.54 3.37 -3.87
N LEU A 72 -7.35 4.00 -2.70
CA LEU A 72 -6.05 4.02 -2.04
C LEU A 72 -5.61 2.59 -1.77
N THR A 73 -4.58 2.13 -2.47
CA THR A 73 -4.17 0.73 -2.43
C THR A 73 -2.87 0.57 -1.66
N ILE A 74 -2.92 -0.26 -0.61
CA ILE A 74 -1.85 -0.39 0.36
C ILE A 74 -1.31 -1.80 0.35
N VAL A 75 0.01 -1.89 0.20
CA VAL A 75 0.69 -3.17 0.02
C VAL A 75 1.86 -3.28 0.99
N PRO A 76 1.63 -3.84 2.19
CA PRO A 76 2.68 -4.06 3.18
C PRO A 76 3.61 -5.21 2.82
N GLN A 77 4.84 -5.14 3.32
CA GLN A 77 5.82 -6.22 3.26
C GLN A 77 5.84 -6.98 4.58
N ASN A 78 5.47 -8.26 4.55
CA ASN A 78 5.61 -9.15 5.69
C ASN A 78 7.04 -9.76 5.74
N PRO A 79 7.82 -9.59 6.83
CA PRO A 79 9.14 -10.20 6.95
C PRO A 79 9.12 -11.73 7.06
N GLY A 80 7.96 -12.33 7.36
CA GLY A 80 7.76 -13.78 7.48
C GLY A 80 6.72 -14.13 8.54
N GLY A 81 6.16 -15.34 8.46
CA GLY A 81 5.12 -15.82 9.37
C GLY A 81 3.72 -15.29 9.03
N ALA A 82 2.78 -15.50 9.94
CA ALA A 82 1.41 -15.01 9.81
C ALA A 82 1.36 -13.47 9.87
N TRP A 83 0.37 -12.89 9.22
CA TRP A 83 0.08 -11.47 9.34
C TRP A 83 -0.32 -11.13 10.77
N ASN A 84 0.18 -10.02 11.30
CA ASN A 84 -0.21 -9.51 12.61
C ASN A 84 -1.39 -8.53 12.45
N PRO A 85 -2.58 -8.83 12.99
CA PRO A 85 -3.76 -7.97 12.83
C PRO A 85 -3.55 -6.56 13.40
N LYS A 86 -2.88 -6.43 14.55
CA LYS A 86 -2.60 -5.12 15.14
C LYS A 86 -1.77 -4.25 14.22
N LYS A 87 -0.69 -4.79 13.63
CA LYS A 87 0.17 -4.03 12.70
C LYS A 87 -0.56 -3.62 11.41
N ILE A 88 -1.56 -4.40 10.98
CA ILE A 88 -2.44 -4.03 9.85
C ILE A 88 -3.31 -2.84 10.25
N MET A 89 -3.88 -2.86 11.45
CA MET A 89 -4.67 -1.73 11.96
C MET A 89 -3.83 -0.47 12.15
N ASP A 90 -2.62 -0.59 12.73
CA ASP A 90 -1.70 0.55 12.90
C ASP A 90 -1.38 1.23 11.55
N MET A 91 -1.26 0.42 10.48
CA MET A 91 -1.07 0.92 9.12
C MET A 91 -2.31 1.63 8.59
N LEU A 92 -3.51 1.08 8.79
CA LEU A 92 -4.76 1.74 8.41
C LEU A 92 -4.92 3.09 9.14
N ASP A 93 -4.62 3.15 10.43
CA ASP A 93 -4.69 4.39 11.22
C ASP A 93 -3.68 5.43 10.72
N TRP A 94 -2.46 5.00 10.38
CA TRP A 94 -1.47 5.88 9.76
C TRP A 94 -1.98 6.45 8.44
N VAL A 95 -2.67 5.64 7.63
CA VAL A 95 -3.21 6.07 6.32
C VAL A 95 -4.31 7.09 6.50
N LYS A 96 -5.28 6.83 7.39
CA LYS A 96 -6.36 7.77 7.71
C LYS A 96 -5.85 9.12 8.22
N LYS A 97 -4.71 9.13 8.91
CA LYS A 97 -4.08 10.36 9.39
C LYS A 97 -3.37 11.15 8.28
N ASN A 98 -2.85 10.49 7.25
CA ASN A 98 -1.99 11.09 6.23
C ASN A 98 -2.69 11.32 4.89
N TYR A 99 -3.87 10.73 4.70
CA TYR A 99 -4.68 10.81 3.49
C TYR A 99 -6.13 11.09 3.90
N HIS A 100 -6.85 11.89 3.11
CA HIS A 100 -8.32 12.01 3.11
C HIS A 100 -9.00 10.69 2.66
N ALA A 101 -8.70 9.60 3.34
CA ALA A 101 -9.33 8.30 3.18
C ALA A 101 -10.62 8.24 4.00
N ILE A 102 -11.54 7.34 3.63
CA ILE A 102 -12.78 7.05 4.38
C ILE A 102 -12.65 7.07 5.90
#